data_AF-A0A9X6ZPZ6-F1
#
_entry.id   AF-A0A9X6ZPZ6-F1
#
_cell.length_a   1.000
_cell.length_b   1.000
_cell.length_c   1.000
_cell.angle_alpha   90.00
_cell.angle_beta   90.00
_cell.angle_gamma   90.00
#
_symmetry.space_group_name_H-M   'P 1'
#
loop_
_entity.id
_entity.type
_entity.pdbx_description
1 polymer ?
#
loop_
_entity_poly.entity_id
_entity_poly.type
_entity_poly.pdbx_seq_one_letter_code
_entity_poly.pdbx_strand_id
1 'polypeptide(L)' 'MNIELMRTIRKKEVKTEAEEILLQYHKTIAYVSEILVEESKMHYSSEEAIDKIRNYLKKNL' A
#
# COMPACT_ATOMS: atom_id res chain seq x y z
N MET A 1 -4.00 8.44 -7.59
CA MET A 1 -3.50 7.24 -8.32
C MET A 1 -4.65 6.67 -9.14
N ASN A 2 -4.48 6.45 -10.44
CA ASN A 2 -5.58 6.04 -11.34
C ASN A 2 -5.99 4.58 -11.06
N ILE A 3 -7.18 4.38 -10.49
CA ILE A 3 -7.71 3.07 -10.08
C ILE A 3 -7.93 2.15 -11.29
N GLU A 4 -8.36 2.70 -12.44
CA GLU A 4 -8.56 1.93 -13.66
C GLU A 4 -7.24 1.40 -14.21
N LEU A 5 -6.19 2.21 -14.20
CA LEU A 5 -4.84 1.78 -14.60
C LEU A 5 -4.37 0.58 -13.76
N MET A 6 -4.51 0.66 -12.43
CA MET A 6 -4.11 -0.45 -11.54
C MET A 6 -4.91 -1.73 -11.80
N ARG A 7 -6.23 -1.59 -12.05
CA ARG A 7 -7.10 -2.72 -12.40
C ARG A 7 -6.67 -3.37 -13.71
N THR A 8 -6.33 -2.57 -14.71
CA THR A 8 -5.84 -3.05 -16.00
C THR A 8 -4.53 -3.81 -15.85
N ILE A 9 -3.53 -3.21 -15.19
CA ILE A 9 -2.22 -3.84 -14.96
C ILE A 9 -2.37 -5.15 -14.18
N ARG A 10 -3.22 -5.19 -13.15
CA ARG A 10 -3.44 -6.39 -12.33
C ARG A 10 -3.96 -7.59 -13.15
N LYS A 11 -4.80 -7.33 -14.16
CA LYS A 11 -5.40 -8.34 -15.04
C LYS A 11 -4.49 -8.82 -16.17
N LYS A 12 -3.35 -8.16 -16.43
CA LYS A 12 -2.40 -8.61 -17.45
C LYS A 12 -1.81 -9.96 -17.06
N GLU A 13 -1.75 -10.90 -18.02
CA GLU A 13 -1.09 -12.19 -17.84
C GLU A 13 0.42 -12.01 -17.63
N VAL A 14 1.07 -11.21 -18.48
CA VAL A 14 2.49 -10.86 -18.36
C VAL A 14 2.62 -9.39 -18.00
N LYS A 15 3.34 -9.10 -16.92
CA LYS A 15 3.61 -7.75 -16.42
C LYS A 15 5.07 -7.40 -16.70
N THR A 16 5.33 -6.14 -16.99
CA THR A 16 6.70 -5.63 -16.99
C THR A 16 7.19 -5.42 -15.55
N GLU A 17 8.49 -5.37 -15.34
CA GLU A 17 9.08 -5.06 -14.03
C GLU A 17 8.55 -3.72 -13.47
N ALA A 18 8.44 -2.70 -14.32
CA ALA A 18 7.86 -1.41 -13.92
C ALA A 18 6.39 -1.53 -13.47
N GLU A 19 5.60 -2.40 -14.11
CA GLU A 19 4.21 -2.67 -13.73
C GLU A 19 4.14 -3.42 -12.39
N GLU A 20 5.06 -4.32 -12.12
CA GLU A 20 5.15 -5.03 -10.84
C GLU A 20 5.52 -4.08 -9.70
N ILE A 21 6.53 -3.24 -9.90
CA ILE A 21 6.94 -2.18 -8.97
C ILE A 21 5.77 -1.23 -8.69
N LEU A 22 5.04 -0.83 -9.74
CA LEU A 22 3.90 0.06 -9.61
C LEU A 22 2.77 -0.58 -8.79
N LEU A 23 2.48 -1.87 -9.00
CA LEU A 23 1.51 -2.61 -8.19
C LEU A 23 1.96 -2.75 -6.73
N GLN A 24 3.25 -2.93 -6.49
CA GLN A 24 3.83 -2.99 -5.14
C GLN A 24 3.65 -1.65 -4.41
N TYR A 25 4.02 -0.53 -5.05
CA TYR A 25 3.78 0.80 -4.48
C TYR A 25 2.28 1.08 -4.26
N HIS A 26 1.43 0.63 -5.18
CA HIS A 26 -0.01 0.76 -5.01
C HIS A 26 -0.52 0.07 -3.73
N LYS A 27 -0.08 -1.17 -3.49
CA LYS A 27 -0.42 -1.92 -2.27
C LYS A 27 0.12 -1.23 -1.02
N THR A 28 1.36 -0.77 -1.06
CA THR A 28 2.00 -0.07 0.06
C THR A 28 1.26 1.20 0.44
N ILE A 29 0.89 2.04 -0.54
CA ILE A 29 0.12 3.26 -0.30
C ILE A 29 -1.25 2.92 0.28
N ALA A 30 -1.93 1.89 -0.24
CA ALA A 30 -3.23 1.46 0.27
C ALA A 30 -3.16 1.03 1.74
N TYR A 31 -2.16 0.21 2.09
CA TYR A 31 -1.93 -0.22 3.47
C TYR A 31 -1.64 0.97 4.41
N VAL A 32 -0.74 1.87 4.01
CA VAL A 32 -0.44 3.07 4.80
C VAL A 32 -1.70 3.91 5.01
N SER A 33 -2.50 4.09 3.96
CA SER A 33 -3.74 4.86 4.03
C SER A 33 -4.75 4.21 4.97
N GLU A 34 -4.86 2.88 4.99
CA GLU A 34 -5.70 2.14 5.93
C GLU A 34 -5.27 2.38 7.38
N ILE A 35 -3.97 2.26 7.67
CA ILE A 35 -3.45 2.51 9.02
C ILE A 35 -3.72 3.96 9.49
N LEU A 36 -3.53 4.94 8.61
CA LEU A 36 -3.82 6.35 8.92
C LEU A 36 -5.33 6.59 9.16
N VAL A 37 -6.20 5.90 8.43
CA VAL A 37 -7.65 5.97 8.68
C VAL A 37 -8.00 5.37 10.05
N GLU A 38 -7.41 4.24 10.41
CA GLU A 38 -7.66 3.61 11.72
C GLU A 38 -7.10 4.45 12.89
N GLU A 39 -5.95 5.10 12.70
CA GLU A 39 -5.40 6.09 13.64
C GLU A 39 -6.35 7.28 13.81
N SER A 40 -6.89 7.81 12.70
CA SER A 40 -7.84 8.95 12.75
C SER A 40 -9.14 8.62 13.50
N LYS A 41 -9.52 7.34 13.55
CA LYS A 41 -10.67 6.82 14.32
C LYS A 41 -10.32 6.49 15.77
N MET A 42 -9.08 6.79 16.20
CA MET A 42 -8.53 6.43 17.51
C MET A 42 -8.46 4.92 17.79
N HIS A 43 -8.45 4.08 16.75
CA HIS A 43 -8.22 2.64 16.91
C HIS A 43 -6.75 2.30 17.18
N TYR A 44 -5.84 3.18 16.75
CA TYR A 44 -4.41 3.12 17.04
C TYR A 44 -3.94 4.44 17.64
N SER A 45 -2.92 4.38 18.49
CA SER A 45 -2.12 5.57 18.80
C SER A 45 -1.25 5.95 17.60
N SER A 46 -0.81 7.20 17.51
CA SER A 46 0.09 7.64 16.44
C SER A 46 1.41 6.84 16.46
N GLU A 47 1.90 6.43 17.63
CA GLU A 47 3.09 5.59 17.78
C GLU A 47 2.86 4.17 17.22
N GLU A 48 1.73 3.55 17.56
CA GLU A 48 1.37 2.22 17.04
C GLU A 48 1.18 2.24 15.52
N ALA A 49 0.54 3.28 14.99
CA ALA A 49 0.36 3.47 13.55
C ALA A 49 1.70 3.58 12.82
N ILE A 50 2.65 4.37 13.34
CA ILE A 50 4.00 4.51 12.78
C ILE A 50 4.73 3.16 12.78
N ASP A 51 4.64 2.39 13.87
CA ASP A 51 5.31 1.10 13.96
C ASP A 51 4.72 0.06 13.00
N LYS A 52 3.40 0.01 12.84
CA LYS A 52 2.75 -0.84 11.83
C LYS A 52 3.21 -0.50 10.42
N ILE A 53 3.23 0.80 10.07
CA ILE A 53 3.71 1.27 8.76
C ILE A 53 5.16 0.87 8.56
N ARG A 54 6.04 1.16 9.52
CA ARG A 54 7.47 0.85 9.44
C ARG A 54 7.73 -0.66 9.28
N ASN A 55 7.01 -1.48 10.03
CA ASN A 55 7.14 -2.94 9.97
C ASN A 55 6.64 -3.51 8.65
N TYR A 56 5.58 -2.94 8.08
CA TYR A 56 5.11 -3.33 6.75
C TYR A 56 6.13 -2.98 5.67
N LEU A 57 6.69 -1.75 5.71
CA LEU A 57 7.70 -1.31 4.74
C LEU A 57 8.94 -2.21 4.78
N LYS A 58 9.47 -2.54 5.96
CA LYS A 58 10.63 -3.43 6.12
C LYS A 58 10.44 -4.84 5.55
N LYS A 59 9.19 -5.32 5.44
CA LYS A 59 8.87 -6.66 4.94
C LYS A 59 8.58 -6.69 3.44
N ASN A 60 8.21 -5.55 2.86
CA ASN A 60 7.66 -5.46 1.52
C ASN A 60 8.44 -4.51 0.62
N LEU A 61 9.57 -3.95 1.07
CA LEU A 61 10.56 -3.18 0.31
C LEU A 61 11.93 -3.74 0.63
#